data_AF-A0A0P9UDH7-F1
#
_entry.id   AF-A0A0P9UDH7-F1
#
_cell.length_a   1.000
_cell.length_b   1.000
_cell.length_c   1.000
_cell.angle_alpha   90.00
_cell.angle_beta   90.00
_cell.angle_gamma   90.00
#
_symmetry.space_group_name_H-M   'P 1'
#
loop_
_entity.id
_entity.type
_entity.pdbx_description
1 polymer ?
#
loop_
_entity_poly.entity_id
_entity_poly.type
_entity_poly.pdbx_seq_one_letter_code
_entity_poly.pdbx_strand_id
1 'polypeptide(L)'
;MTDKTDQLPLLPQGLRTEYERPKNRRNLLFKAMQAGAEIVFDPFGSETAPFTTDVEMLLGGVPIVMYADGTEQFLDDSEEPVHAYSPCLEADALEMFCKENIEKYEAFNAEHGSDKLMTQRVPMTPFWK
;
A
#
# COMPACT_ATOMS: atom_id res chain seq x y z
N MET A 1 -0.88 -42.82 13.03
CA MET A 1 -0.12 -42.32 14.19
C MET A 1 1.24 -41.91 13.65
N THR A 2 1.66 -40.65 13.59
CA THR A 2 1.14 -39.41 14.17
C THR A 2 1.71 -38.26 13.34
N ASP A 3 0.79 -37.37 12.98
CA ASP A 3 0.93 -35.92 12.77
C ASP A 3 2.30 -35.33 13.16
N LYS A 4 3.05 -34.78 12.19
CA LYS A 4 4.13 -33.84 12.48
C LYS A 4 3.55 -32.44 12.40
N THR A 5 3.06 -31.98 13.54
CA THR A 5 2.70 -30.60 13.80
C THR A 5 3.95 -29.74 13.61
N ASP A 6 3.95 -28.87 12.59
CA ASP A 6 4.95 -27.81 12.42
C ASP A 6 4.84 -26.84 13.60
N GLN A 7 5.69 -27.06 14.59
CA GLN A 7 5.84 -26.20 15.75
C GLN A 7 6.61 -24.95 15.31
N LEU A 8 5.91 -23.82 15.18
CA LEU A 8 6.54 -22.51 15.10
C LEU A 8 7.48 -22.32 16.31
N PRO A 9 8.68 -21.75 16.13
CA PRO A 9 9.61 -21.56 17.23
C PRO A 9 9.00 -20.63 18.28
N LEU A 10 9.02 -21.08 19.54
CA LEU A 10 8.62 -20.30 20.70
C LEU A 10 9.53 -19.07 20.81
N LEU A 11 8.94 -17.88 20.64
CA LEU A 11 9.64 -16.63 20.90
C LEU A 11 10.09 -16.57 22.37
N PRO A 12 11.32 -16.13 22.66
CA PRO A 12 11.79 -15.99 24.04
C PRO A 12 10.90 -14.99 24.78
N GLN A 13 10.26 -15.46 25.85
CA GLN A 13 9.48 -14.61 26.74
C GLN A 13 10.43 -13.63 27.45
N GLY A 14 10.34 -12.35 27.10
CA GLY A 14 11.05 -11.30 27.85
C GLY A 14 11.55 -10.09 27.06
N LEU A 15 11.57 -10.09 25.73
CA LEU A 15 11.82 -8.85 24.98
C LEU A 15 10.49 -8.18 24.62
N ARG A 16 10.07 -7.22 25.45
CA ARG A 16 9.32 -6.07 24.91
C ARG A 16 10.30 -5.31 24.03
N THR A 17 10.40 -5.66 22.75
CA THR A 17 10.86 -4.70 21.75
C THR A 17 9.79 -3.63 21.69
N GLU A 18 9.90 -2.62 22.56
CA GLU A 18 9.25 -1.36 22.30
C GLU A 18 9.80 -0.89 20.96
N TYR A 19 8.97 -0.99 19.92
CA TYR A 19 9.27 -0.35 18.65
C TYR A 19 9.31 1.15 18.93
N GLU A 20 10.51 1.69 19.15
CA GLU A 20 10.72 3.13 19.20
C GLU A 20 10.51 3.67 17.78
N ARG A 21 9.30 4.18 17.54
CA ARG A 21 8.96 4.86 16.30
C ARG A 21 9.95 6.03 16.11
N PRO A 22 10.70 6.10 14.99
CA PRO A 22 11.74 7.12 14.80
C PRO A 22 11.17 8.53 14.97
N LYS A 23 11.75 9.31 15.90
CA LYS A 23 11.27 10.65 16.29
C LYS A 23 11.20 11.67 15.14
N ASN A 24 11.94 11.41 14.05
CA ASN A 24 12.06 12.29 12.88
C ASN A 24 11.30 11.80 11.64
N ARG A 25 10.54 10.70 11.71
CA ARG A 25 9.62 10.36 10.60
C ARG A 25 8.54 11.43 10.59
N ARG A 26 8.43 12.21 9.51
CA ARG A 26 7.25 13.07 9.31
C ARG A 26 6.06 12.14 9.29
N ASN A 27 5.32 12.09 10.39
CA ASN A 27 4.10 11.30 10.48
C ASN A 27 3.03 12.09 9.71
N LEU A 28 3.11 12.03 8.38
CA LEU A 28 2.22 12.71 7.45
C LEU A 28 0.78 12.29 7.71
N LEU A 29 0.55 11.03 8.09
CA LEU A 29 -0.72 10.53 8.58
C LEU A 29 -1.22 11.32 9.81
N PHE A 30 -0.39 11.49 10.84
CA PHE A 30 -0.76 12.27 12.02
C PHE A 30 -1.00 13.75 11.70
N LYS A 31 -0.24 14.32 10.76
CA LYS A 31 -0.49 15.69 10.28
C LYS A 31 -1.78 15.79 9.47
N ALA A 32 -2.09 14.80 8.65
CA ALA A 32 -3.34 14.72 7.89
C ALA A 32 -4.54 14.59 8.84
N MET A 33 -4.45 13.72 9.86
CA MET A 33 -5.46 13.63 10.92
C MET A 33 -5.62 14.96 11.68
N GLN A 34 -4.53 15.66 12.00
CA GLN A 34 -4.58 17.00 12.61
C GLN A 34 -5.20 18.05 11.67
N ALA A 35 -5.04 17.88 10.35
CA ALA A 35 -5.65 18.72 9.32
C ALA A 35 -7.10 18.32 9.00
N GLY A 36 -7.65 17.31 9.68
CA GLY A 36 -9.04 16.88 9.54
C GLY A 36 -9.27 15.76 8.52
N ALA A 37 -8.23 15.09 8.04
CA ALA A 37 -8.38 13.90 7.21
C ALA A 37 -8.94 12.73 8.04
N GLU A 38 -10.01 12.11 7.53
CA GLU A 38 -10.59 10.90 8.11
C GLU A 38 -9.83 9.68 7.56
N ILE A 39 -9.29 8.83 8.44
CA ILE A 39 -8.70 7.56 8.03
C ILE A 39 -9.81 6.53 8.02
N VAL A 40 -10.26 6.16 6.84
CA VAL A 40 -11.25 5.11 6.65
C VAL A 40 -10.53 3.79 6.41
N PHE A 41 -10.63 2.87 7.36
CA PHE A 41 -10.29 1.46 7.13
C PHE A 41 -11.56 0.74 6.69
N ASP A 42 -11.65 0.39 5.40
CA ASP A 42 -12.76 -0.37 4.85
C ASP A 42 -12.38 -1.84 4.68
N PRO A 43 -12.78 -2.74 5.61
CA PRO A 43 -12.45 -4.16 5.50
C PRO A 43 -13.19 -4.87 4.35
N PHE A 44 -14.16 -4.23 3.71
CA PHE A 44 -14.93 -4.77 2.58
C PHE A 44 -14.60 -4.07 1.27
N GLY A 45 -13.61 -3.17 1.24
CA GLY A 45 -13.25 -2.40 0.05
C GLY A 45 -12.96 -3.29 -1.16
N SER A 46 -12.43 -4.50 -0.95
CA SER A 46 -12.19 -5.49 -2.00
C SER A 46 -13.44 -6.06 -2.65
N GLU A 47 -14.60 -6.01 -1.98
CA GLU A 47 -15.88 -6.45 -2.54
C GLU A 47 -16.43 -5.42 -3.54
N THR A 48 -16.14 -4.14 -3.31
CA THR A 48 -16.61 -3.02 -4.13
C THR A 48 -15.59 -2.53 -5.15
N ALA A 49 -14.30 -2.69 -4.84
CA ALA A 49 -13.17 -2.22 -5.63
C ALA A 49 -12.04 -3.29 -5.69
N PRO A 50 -12.29 -4.43 -6.34
CA PRO A 50 -11.34 -5.55 -6.39
C PRO A 50 -10.04 -5.20 -7.14
N PHE A 51 -10.06 -4.36 -8.18
CA PHE A 51 -8.86 -4.09 -8.97
C PHE A 51 -7.91 -3.10 -8.31
N THR A 52 -8.42 -2.10 -7.60
CA THR A 52 -7.60 -1.26 -6.70
C THR A 52 -6.97 -2.11 -5.61
N THR A 53 -7.73 -3.03 -5.01
CA THR A 53 -7.18 -3.99 -4.03
C THR A 53 -6.07 -4.85 -4.64
N ASP A 54 -6.27 -5.41 -5.83
CA ASP A 54 -5.25 -6.22 -6.51
C ASP A 54 -4.00 -5.39 -6.83
N VAL A 55 -4.17 -4.15 -7.31
CA VAL A 55 -3.05 -3.23 -7.59
C VAL A 55 -2.29 -2.87 -6.31
N GLU A 56 -2.98 -2.60 -5.19
CA GLU A 56 -2.33 -2.37 -3.89
C GLU A 56 -1.41 -3.54 -3.54
N MET A 57 -1.91 -4.77 -3.67
CA MET A 57 -1.14 -5.98 -3.38
C MET A 57 0.03 -6.18 -4.34
N LEU A 58 -0.17 -5.93 -5.63
CA LEU A 58 0.89 -6.00 -6.65
C LEU A 58 1.98 -4.95 -6.44
N LEU A 59 1.64 -3.80 -5.85
CA LEU A 59 2.60 -2.76 -5.50
C LEU A 59 3.28 -2.97 -4.14
N GLY A 60 2.97 -4.06 -3.42
CA GLY A 60 3.55 -4.34 -2.11
C GLY A 60 2.91 -3.53 -0.98
N GLY A 61 1.62 -3.20 -1.09
CA GLY A 61 0.87 -2.46 -0.07
C GLY A 61 1.05 -0.94 -0.14
N VAL A 62 1.32 -0.40 -1.34
CA VAL A 62 1.34 1.06 -1.53
C VAL A 62 -0.06 1.61 -1.29
N PRO A 63 -0.24 2.58 -0.38
CA PRO A 63 -1.56 3.05 -0.01
C PRO A 63 -2.20 3.91 -1.11
N ILE A 64 -3.53 3.96 -1.09
CA ILE A 64 -4.31 4.99 -1.77
C ILE A 64 -4.41 6.21 -0.83
N VAL A 65 -4.07 7.38 -1.36
CA VAL A 65 -4.28 8.67 -0.70
C VAL A 65 -5.58 9.26 -1.23
N MET A 66 -6.51 9.57 -0.33
CA MET A 66 -7.73 10.32 -0.63
C MET A 66 -7.49 11.83 -0.41
N TYR A 67 -7.84 12.65 -1.40
CA TYR A 67 -7.73 14.10 -1.35
C TYR A 67 -9.06 14.74 -0.93
N ALA A 68 -8.98 16.02 -0.52
CA ALA A 68 -10.13 16.76 -0.01
C ALA A 68 -11.24 17.00 -1.05
N ASP A 69 -10.94 16.87 -2.34
CA ASP A 69 -11.90 16.98 -3.43
C ASP A 69 -12.59 15.65 -3.78
N GLY A 70 -12.24 14.56 -3.09
CA GLY A 70 -12.81 13.23 -3.31
C GLY A 70 -11.99 12.35 -4.27
N THR A 71 -10.94 12.90 -4.87
CA THR A 71 -10.05 12.13 -5.75
C THR A 71 -9.07 11.28 -4.95
N GLU A 72 -8.55 10.24 -5.59
CA GLU A 72 -7.73 9.18 -5.02
C GLU A 72 -6.52 8.89 -5.92
N GLN A 73 -5.40 8.49 -5.30
CA GLN A 73 -4.18 8.12 -6.02
C GLN A 73 -3.34 7.10 -5.24
N PHE A 74 -2.76 6.11 -5.93
CA PHE A 74 -1.67 5.31 -5.36
C PHE A 74 -0.40 6.14 -5.22
N LEU A 75 -0.01 6.42 -3.99
CA LEU A 75 1.08 7.33 -3.67
C LEU A 75 1.92 6.80 -2.51
N ASP A 76 3.23 6.73 -2.72
CA ASP A 76 4.20 6.53 -1.64
C ASP A 76 4.94 7.83 -1.37
N ASP A 77 4.50 8.55 -0.35
CA ASP A 77 5.05 9.81 0.15
C ASP A 77 5.91 9.65 1.42
N SER A 78 6.28 8.41 1.76
CA SER A 78 6.95 8.10 3.03
C SER A 78 8.36 8.71 3.16
N GLU A 79 9.00 9.00 2.03
CA GLU A 79 10.29 9.70 1.92
C GLU A 79 10.43 10.35 0.53
N GLU A 80 11.35 11.31 0.37
CA GLU A 80 11.67 11.92 -0.92
C GLU A 80 12.62 11.03 -1.75
N PRO A 81 12.43 10.90 -3.08
CA PRO A 81 11.33 11.49 -3.85
C PRO A 81 10.00 10.74 -3.61
N VAL A 82 8.89 11.48 -3.71
CA VAL A 82 7.54 10.90 -3.73
C VAL A 82 7.35 10.10 -5.03
N HIS A 83 6.71 8.92 -4.92
CA HIS A 83 6.42 8.05 -6.06
C HIS A 83 4.91 7.86 -6.23
N ALA A 84 4.39 8.27 -7.39
CA ALA A 84 3.01 8.02 -7.79
C ALA A 84 2.93 6.80 -8.72
N TYR A 85 1.94 5.94 -8.47
CA TYR A 85 1.73 4.70 -9.22
C TYR A 85 0.40 4.67 -9.99
N SER A 86 -0.39 5.75 -9.91
CA SER A 86 -1.60 5.98 -10.69
C SER A 86 -1.79 7.48 -10.97
N PRO A 87 -2.68 7.87 -11.90
CA PRO A 87 -3.22 9.23 -11.92
C PRO A 87 -4.06 9.51 -10.66
N CYS A 88 -4.33 10.78 -10.40
CA CYS A 88 -5.28 11.21 -9.38
C CYS A 88 -6.69 11.27 -9.99
N LEU A 89 -7.61 10.43 -9.52
CA LEU A 89 -8.94 10.22 -10.12
C LEU A 89 -10.00 10.00 -9.04
N GLU A 90 -11.27 10.23 -9.34
CA GLU A 90 -12.38 9.76 -8.49
C GLU A 90 -12.29 8.24 -8.27
N ALA A 91 -12.76 7.73 -7.12
CA ALA A 91 -12.64 6.32 -6.73
C ALA A 91 -13.10 5.33 -7.82
N ASP A 92 -14.30 5.51 -8.39
CA ASP A 92 -14.83 4.65 -9.46
C ASP A 92 -13.97 4.69 -10.73
N ALA A 93 -13.37 5.85 -11.03
CA ALA A 93 -12.50 6.03 -12.18
C ALA A 93 -11.10 5.42 -11.93
N LEU A 94 -10.61 5.47 -10.69
CA LEU A 94 -9.38 4.79 -10.29
C LEU A 94 -9.54 3.28 -10.37
N GLU A 95 -10.65 2.72 -9.89
CA GLU A 95 -10.98 1.30 -10.01
C GLU A 95 -11.02 0.84 -11.48
N MET A 96 -11.66 1.61 -12.35
CA MET A 96 -11.71 1.32 -13.78
C MET A 96 -10.32 1.41 -14.43
N PHE A 97 -9.52 2.40 -14.04
CA PHE A 97 -8.15 2.54 -14.50
C PHE A 97 -7.29 1.34 -14.08
N CYS A 98 -7.38 0.88 -12.83
CA CYS A 98 -6.68 -0.30 -12.33
C CYS A 98 -7.07 -1.54 -13.13
N LYS A 99 -8.37 -1.73 -13.38
CA LYS A 99 -8.88 -2.84 -14.21
C LYS A 99 -8.31 -2.83 -15.63
N GLU A 100 -8.30 -1.68 -16.28
CA GLU A 100 -7.82 -1.53 -17.67
C GLU A 100 -6.30 -1.72 -17.81
N ASN A 101 -5.55 -1.56 -16.70
CA ASN A 101 -4.10 -1.53 -16.71
C ASN A 101 -3.46 -2.61 -15.82
N ILE A 102 -4.24 -3.59 -15.35
CA ILE A 102 -3.78 -4.61 -14.39
C ILE A 102 -2.52 -5.34 -14.87
N GLU A 103 -2.45 -5.67 -16.16
CA GLU A 103 -1.30 -6.35 -16.78
C GLU A 103 0.02 -5.57 -16.61
N LYS A 104 -0.03 -4.24 -16.54
CA LYS A 104 1.17 -3.40 -16.32
C LYS A 104 1.66 -3.52 -14.88
N TYR A 105 0.76 -3.62 -13.92
CA TYR A 105 1.10 -3.82 -12.52
C TYR A 105 1.59 -5.25 -12.26
N GLU A 106 0.99 -6.24 -12.91
CA GLU A 106 1.47 -7.63 -12.89
C GLU A 106 2.89 -7.73 -13.47
N ALA A 107 3.15 -7.08 -14.61
CA ALA A 107 4.48 -7.06 -15.21
C ALA A 107 5.52 -6.37 -14.31
N PHE A 108 5.15 -5.24 -13.69
CA PHE A 108 6.01 -4.53 -12.73
C PHE A 108 6.31 -5.39 -11.50
N ASN A 109 5.30 -6.07 -10.94
CA ASN A 109 5.48 -7.00 -9.84
C ASN A 109 6.39 -8.17 -10.23
N ALA A 110 6.18 -8.75 -11.41
CA ALA A 110 7.00 -9.86 -11.92
C ALA A 110 8.46 -9.44 -12.16
N GLU A 111 8.71 -8.22 -12.63
CA GLU A 111 10.06 -7.68 -12.86
C GLU A 111 10.84 -7.50 -11.55
N HIS A 112 10.18 -7.08 -10.47
CA HIS A 112 10.85 -6.68 -9.23
C HIS A 112 10.74 -7.71 -8.10
N GLY A 113 9.71 -8.55 -8.15
CA GLY A 113 9.38 -9.55 -7.13
C GLY A 113 8.64 -8.95 -5.92
N SER A 114 7.64 -9.70 -5.43
CA SER A 114 6.81 -9.29 -4.28
C SER A 114 7.64 -8.99 -3.02
N ASP A 115 8.62 -9.82 -2.67
CA ASP A 115 9.47 -9.61 -1.48
C ASP A 115 10.19 -8.25 -1.51
N LYS A 116 10.61 -7.82 -2.71
CA LYS A 116 11.28 -6.54 -2.89
C LYS A 116 10.29 -5.39 -2.74
N LEU A 117 9.14 -5.45 -3.40
CA LEU A 117 8.13 -4.38 -3.33
C LEU A 117 7.55 -4.20 -1.92
N MET A 118 7.45 -5.28 -1.14
CA MET A 118 7.03 -5.23 0.26
C MET A 118 8.05 -4.56 1.19
N THR A 119 9.32 -4.44 0.77
CA THR A 119 10.42 -3.98 1.63
C THR A 119 11.15 -2.75 1.08
N GLN A 120 10.94 -2.40 -0.18
CA GLN A 120 11.67 -1.35 -0.88
C GLN A 120 10.75 -0.51 -1.74
N ARG A 121 11.06 0.78 -1.81
CA ARG A 121 10.39 1.73 -2.70
C ARG A 121 11.03 1.63 -4.08
N VAL A 122 10.26 1.20 -5.08
CA VAL A 122 10.75 1.06 -6.46
C VAL A 122 9.92 1.95 -7.37
N PRO A 123 10.51 2.98 -8.01
CA PRO A 123 9.75 3.86 -8.88
C PRO A 123 9.21 3.10 -10.10
N MET A 124 7.94 3.33 -10.43
CA MET A 124 7.35 2.89 -11.68
C MET A 124 7.41 4.03 -12.71
N THR A 125 7.71 3.70 -13.97
CA THR A 125 7.60 4.69 -15.05
C THR A 125 6.11 4.98 -15.31
N PRO A 126 5.66 6.24 -15.23
CA PRO A 126 4.27 6.57 -15.49
C PRO A 126 3.88 6.18 -16.93
N PHE A 127 2.76 5.47 -17.06
CA PHE A 127 2.18 5.08 -18.34
C PHE A 127 0.84 5.79 -18.64
N TRP A 128 0.39 6.61 -17.68
CA TRP A 128 -0.78 7.48 -17.77
C TRP A 128 -0.35 8.90 -18.14
N LYS A 129 -1.32 9.75 -18.48
CA LYS A 129 -1.11 11.15 -18.85
C LYS A 129 -1.70 12.09 -17.82
#